data_AF-A0A952NQ18-F1
#
_entry.id   AF-A0A952NQ18-F1
#
_cell.length_a   1.000
_cell.length_b   1.000
_cell.length_c   1.000
_cell.angle_alpha   90.00
_cell.angle_beta   90.00
_cell.angle_gamma   90.00
#
_symmetry.space_group_name_H-M   'P 1'
#
loop_
_entity.id
_entity.type
_entity.pdbx_description
1 polymer ?
#
loop_
_entity_poly.entity_id
_entity_poly.type
_entity_poly.pdbx_seq_one_letter_code
_entity_poly.pdbx_strand_id
1 'polypeptide(L)'
;MMLRKPTRDPFPWRVHPIWRGIGCLLLIILPVLAYGFTDLIIAWALANNETLARGVQANPALLTNPYFKGTFTLVLTVILYLVFSILGSIIYSLAGGPLNEEVATMTRGRYE
;
A
#
# COMPACT_ATOMS: atom_id res chain seq x y z
N MET A 1 37.69 16.08 -32.92
CA MET A 1 37.36 15.05 -31.91
C MET A 1 35.97 15.37 -31.36
N MET A 2 34.93 14.70 -31.85
CA MET A 2 33.55 14.95 -31.40
C MET A 2 33.28 14.16 -30.12
N LEU A 3 33.05 14.86 -29.01
CA LEU A 3 32.64 14.24 -27.75
C LEU A 3 31.21 13.75 -27.88
N ARG A 4 31.03 12.44 -28.04
CA ARG A 4 29.73 11.77 -27.97
C ARG A 4 29.20 11.91 -26.54
N LYS A 5 28.13 12.68 -26.36
CA LYS A 5 27.42 12.79 -25.08
C LYS A 5 26.87 11.40 -24.73
N PRO A 6 27.13 10.83 -23.55
CA PRO A 6 26.55 9.54 -23.20
C PRO A 6 25.03 9.68 -23.16
N THR A 7 24.34 9.02 -24.08
CA THR A 7 22.89 8.88 -24.04
C THR A 7 22.57 8.03 -22.82
N ARG A 8 21.97 8.67 -21.81
CA ARG A 8 21.53 8.00 -20.60
C ARG A 8 20.37 7.09 -20.99
N ASP A 9 20.60 5.78 -21.01
CA ASP A 9 19.56 4.82 -21.31
C ASP A 9 18.45 4.93 -20.23
N PRO A 10 17.20 5.24 -20.60
CA PRO A 10 16.11 5.19 -19.64
C PRO A 10 15.83 3.72 -19.37
N PHE A 11 16.32 3.20 -18.26
CA PHE A 11 15.96 1.86 -17.79
C PHE A 11 14.43 1.77 -17.69
N PRO A 12 13.76 0.87 -18.43
CA PRO A 12 12.30 0.73 -18.45
C PRO A 12 11.74 0.25 -17.09
N TRP A 13 12.61 -0.19 -16.18
CA TRP A 13 12.25 -0.68 -14.85
C TRP A 13 12.40 0.36 -13.74
N ARG A 14 12.59 1.63 -14.07
CA ARG A 14 12.55 2.70 -13.07
C ARG A 14 11.11 2.96 -12.66
N VAL A 15 10.66 2.25 -11.61
CA VAL A 15 9.45 2.59 -10.85
C VAL A 15 9.42 4.11 -10.66
N HIS A 16 8.40 4.76 -11.19
CA HIS A 16 8.32 6.23 -11.19
C HIS A 16 8.52 6.75 -9.76
N PRO A 17 9.38 7.75 -9.52
CA PRO A 17 9.73 8.21 -8.18
C PRO A 17 8.50 8.64 -7.36
N ILE A 18 7.44 9.09 -8.02
CA ILE A 18 6.13 9.42 -7.43
C ILE A 18 5.48 8.19 -6.79
N TRP A 19 5.53 7.03 -7.44
CA TRP A 19 4.98 5.77 -6.93
C TRP A 19 5.75 5.24 -5.72
N ARG A 20 7.06 5.51 -5.63
CA ARG A 20 7.84 5.26 -4.41
C ARG A 20 7.45 6.19 -3.26
N GLY A 21 7.14 7.46 -3.57
CA GLY A 21 6.69 8.45 -2.58
C GLY A 21 5.35 8.07 -1.94
N ILE A 22 4.37 7.66 -2.75
CA ILE A 22 3.04 7.24 -2.26
C ILE A 22 3.13 6.04 -1.32
N GLY A 23 3.93 5.01 -1.67
CA GLY A 23 4.14 3.86 -0.79
C GLY A 23 4.76 4.25 0.56
N CYS A 24 5.72 5.16 0.55
CA CYS A 24 6.36 5.67 1.78
C CYS A 24 5.36 6.46 2.66
N LEU A 25 4.52 7.27 2.03
CA LEU A 25 3.49 8.04 2.73
C LEU A 25 2.41 7.13 3.33
N LEU A 26 2.03 6.08 2.61
CA LEU A 26 1.10 5.04 3.08
C LEU A 26 1.66 4.26 4.27
N LEU A 27 2.98 4.00 4.35
CA LEU A 27 3.58 3.33 5.50
C LEU A 27 3.41 4.09 6.82
N ILE A 28 3.23 5.41 6.77
CA ILE A 28 3.02 6.25 7.95
C ILE A 28 1.52 6.44 8.22
N ILE A 29 0.71 6.65 7.19
CA ILE A 29 -0.73 6.91 7.34
C ILE A 29 -1.50 5.64 7.71
N LEU A 30 -1.17 4.50 7.09
CA LEU A 30 -1.90 3.26 7.30
C LEU A 30 -1.88 2.73 8.74
N PRO A 31 -0.77 2.73 9.51
CA PRO A 31 -0.82 2.25 10.89
C PRO A 31 -1.73 3.12 11.77
N VAL A 32 -1.81 4.43 11.52
CA VAL A 32 -2.72 5.33 12.25
C VAL A 32 -4.17 5.01 11.93
N LEU A 33 -4.50 4.84 10.64
CA LEU A 33 -5.85 4.43 10.23
C LEU A 33 -6.20 3.03 10.74
N ALA A 34 -5.28 2.08 10.63
CA ALA A 34 -5.48 0.70 11.06
C ALA A 34 -5.76 0.61 12.56
N TYR A 35 -5.13 1.46 13.38
CA TYR A 35 -5.43 1.51 14.81
C TYR A 35 -6.90 1.88 15.08
N GLY A 36 -7.41 2.91 14.41
CA GLY A 36 -8.82 3.30 14.52
C GLY A 36 -9.78 2.24 13.97
N PHE A 37 -9.44 1.61 12.84
CA PHE A 37 -10.23 0.50 12.30
C PHE A 37 -10.23 -0.73 13.21
N THR A 38 -9.15 -0.99 13.93
CA THR A 38 -9.06 -2.11 14.88
C THR A 38 -10.11 -1.95 15.98
N ASP A 39 -10.24 -0.75 16.56
CA ASP A 39 -11.27 -0.47 17.57
C ASP A 39 -12.69 -0.65 17.01
N LEU A 40 -12.91 -0.21 15.77
CA LEU A 40 -14.21 -0.36 15.10
C LEU A 40 -14.58 -1.82 14.85
N ILE A 41 -13.62 -2.62 14.37
CA ILE A 41 -13.81 -4.05 14.10
C ILE A 41 -14.05 -4.82 15.40
N ILE A 42 -13.30 -4.50 16.46
CA ILE A 42 -13.49 -5.11 17.79
C ILE A 42 -14.88 -4.78 18.34
N ALA A 43 -15.29 -3.51 18.29
CA ALA A 43 -16.62 -3.09 18.74
C ALA A 43 -17.74 -3.78 17.94
N TRP A 44 -17.57 -3.88 16.62
CA TRP A 44 -18.49 -4.61 15.76
C TRP A 44 -18.54 -6.10 16.09
N ALA A 45 -17.39 -6.75 16.32
CA ALA A 45 -17.33 -8.17 16.67
C ALA A 45 -17.99 -8.48 18.02
N LEU A 46 -17.82 -7.59 19.01
CA LEU A 46 -18.48 -7.68 20.32
C LEU A 46 -20.00 -7.53 20.22
N ALA A 47 -20.48 -6.65 19.34
CA ALA A 47 -21.91 -6.44 19.14
C ALA A 47 -22.60 -7.62 18.42
N ASN A 48 -21.89 -8.30 17.52
CA ASN A 48 -22.46 -9.38 16.70
C ASN A 48 -22.21 -10.79 17.26
N ASN A 49 -21.27 -10.95 18.19
CA ASN A 49 -20.91 -12.26 18.71
C ASN A 49 -20.96 -12.31 20.24
N GLU A 50 -22.08 -12.81 20.76
CA GLU A 50 -22.33 -12.93 22.20
C GLU A 50 -21.28 -13.77 22.93
N THR A 51 -20.76 -14.81 22.29
CA THR A 51 -19.72 -15.70 22.86
C THR A 51 -18.44 -14.92 23.14
N LEU A 52 -18.05 -14.08 22.19
CA LEU A 52 -16.88 -13.22 22.31
C LEU A 52 -17.10 -12.14 23.37
N ALA A 53 -18.31 -11.55 23.40
CA ALA A 53 -18.69 -10.56 24.40
C ALA A 53 -18.65 -11.11 25.83
N ARG A 54 -19.15 -12.32 26.05
CA ARG A 54 -19.07 -12.99 27.36
C ARG A 54 -17.63 -13.33 27.74
N GLY A 55 -16.81 -13.77 26.79
CA GLY A 55 -15.37 -14.03 27.02
C GLY A 55 -14.59 -12.78 27.43
N VAL A 56 -14.89 -11.64 26.80
CA VAL A 56 -14.30 -10.34 27.14
C VAL A 56 -14.80 -9.84 28.49
N GLN A 57 -16.08 -10.00 28.83
CA GLN A 57 -16.61 -9.63 30.14
C GLN A 57 -16.00 -10.47 31.27
N ALA A 58 -15.76 -11.76 31.01
CA ALA A 58 -15.09 -12.65 31.97
C ALA A 58 -13.60 -12.33 32.14
N ASN A 59 -12.94 -11.79 31.10
CA ASN A 59 -11.54 -11.41 31.17
C ASN A 59 -11.24 -10.12 30.38
N PRO A 60 -11.45 -8.94 30.98
CA PRO A 60 -11.28 -7.65 30.30
C PRO A 60 -9.81 -7.38 29.92
N ALA A 61 -8.86 -8.09 30.53
CA ALA A 61 -7.45 -7.98 30.21
C ALA A 61 -7.14 -8.36 28.75
N LEU A 62 -7.99 -9.14 28.07
CA LEU A 62 -7.83 -9.45 26.65
C LEU A 62 -7.85 -8.20 25.76
N LEU A 63 -8.69 -7.22 26.05
CA LEU A 63 -8.79 -5.97 25.30
C LEU A 63 -7.81 -4.91 25.78
N THR A 64 -7.51 -4.89 27.07
CA THR A 64 -6.56 -3.93 27.66
C THR A 64 -5.10 -4.30 27.37
N ASN A 65 -4.82 -5.54 27.01
CA ASN A 65 -3.48 -5.99 26.69
C ASN A 65 -2.96 -5.29 25.41
N PRO A 66 -1.89 -4.46 25.52
CA PRO A 66 -1.37 -3.71 24.39
C PRO A 66 -0.82 -4.62 23.28
N TYR A 67 -0.36 -5.83 23.62
CA TYR A 67 0.13 -6.79 22.64
C TYR A 67 -0.99 -7.36 21.77
N PHE A 68 -2.16 -7.64 22.33
CA PHE A 68 -3.30 -8.16 21.58
C PHE A 68 -3.79 -7.12 20.56
N LYS A 69 -4.03 -5.89 21.04
CA LYS A 69 -4.45 -4.78 20.18
C LYS A 69 -3.39 -4.45 19.13
N GLY A 70 -2.12 -4.36 19.54
CA GLY A 70 -1.00 -4.05 18.65
C GLY A 70 -0.81 -5.11 17.55
N THR A 71 -0.92 -6.39 17.89
CA THR A 71 -0.82 -7.48 16.89
C THR A 71 -1.95 -7.39 15.88
N PHE A 72 -3.18 -7.14 16.33
CA PHE A 72 -4.35 -7.01 15.44
C PHE A 72 -4.21 -5.80 14.50
N THR A 73 -3.77 -4.65 15.04
CA THR A 73 -3.49 -3.46 14.23
C THR A 73 -2.38 -3.70 13.22
N LEU A 74 -1.31 -4.41 13.59
CA LEU A 74 -0.21 -4.73 12.69
C LEU A 74 -0.68 -5.63 11.53
N VAL A 75 -1.44 -6.67 11.83
CA VAL A 75 -2.06 -7.55 10.82
C VAL A 75 -2.96 -6.74 9.89
N LEU A 76 -3.82 -5.89 10.44
CA LEU A 76 -4.71 -5.05 9.65
C LEU A 76 -3.95 -4.05 8.78
N THR A 77 -2.86 -3.47 9.29
CA THR A 77 -1.99 -2.56 8.54
C THR A 77 -1.38 -3.27 7.32
N VAL A 78 -0.88 -4.49 7.50
CA VAL A 78 -0.35 -5.31 6.40
C VAL A 78 -1.43 -5.60 5.37
N ILE A 79 -2.63 -6.00 5.81
CA ILE A 79 -3.76 -6.27 4.91
C ILE A 79 -4.14 -5.01 4.12
N LEU A 80 -4.32 -3.87 4.79
CA LEU A 80 -4.66 -2.61 4.14
C LEU A 80 -3.57 -2.20 3.14
N TYR A 81 -2.30 -2.33 3.51
CA TYR A 81 -1.18 -2.02 2.61
C TYR A 81 -1.22 -2.89 1.35
N LEU A 82 -1.48 -4.20 1.49
CA LEU A 82 -1.61 -5.11 0.35
C LEU A 82 -2.78 -4.72 -0.56
N VAL A 83 -3.94 -4.40 0.02
CA VAL A 83 -5.11 -3.96 -0.75
C VAL A 83 -4.80 -2.67 -1.53
N PHE A 84 -4.24 -1.66 -0.86
CA PHE A 84 -3.85 -0.40 -1.51
C PHE A 84 -2.78 -0.61 -2.59
N SER A 85 -1.83 -1.52 -2.36
CA SER A 85 -0.79 -1.85 -3.35
C SER A 85 -1.39 -2.51 -4.60
N ILE A 86 -2.35 -3.42 -4.43
CA ILE A 86 -3.06 -4.07 -5.55
C ILE A 86 -3.87 -3.03 -6.32
N LEU A 87 -4.64 -2.19 -5.62
CA LEU A 87 -5.41 -1.10 -6.25
C LEU A 87 -4.51 -0.15 -7.03
N GLY A 88 -3.37 0.24 -6.46
CA GLY A 88 -2.36 1.05 -7.14
C GLY A 88 -1.84 0.40 -8.42
N SER A 89 -1.54 -0.90 -8.38
CA SER A 89 -1.11 -1.64 -9.57
C SER A 89 -2.18 -1.66 -10.66
N ILE A 90 -3.45 -1.81 -10.30
CA ILE A 90 -4.57 -1.78 -11.25
C ILE A 90 -4.69 -0.39 -11.88
N ILE A 91 -4.64 0.68 -11.08
CA ILE A 91 -4.70 2.06 -11.57
C ILE A 91 -3.55 2.34 -12.53
N TYR A 92 -2.34 1.92 -12.18
CA TYR A 92 -1.17 2.08 -13.04
C TYR A 92 -1.33 1.35 -14.38
N SER A 93 -1.88 0.13 -14.34
CA SER A 93 -2.19 -0.65 -15.54
C SER A 93 -3.24 0.03 -16.43
N LEU A 94 -4.24 0.68 -15.84
CA LEU A 94 -5.30 1.39 -16.56
C LEU A 94 -4.84 2.74 -17.12
N ALA A 95 -3.93 3.44 -16.43
CA ALA A 95 -3.41 4.75 -16.83
C ALA A 95 -2.41 4.71 -18.00
N GLY A 96 -2.26 3.57 -18.68
CA GLY A 96 -1.50 3.47 -19.92
C GLY A 96 0.00 3.22 -19.75
N GLY A 97 0.45 2.68 -18.61
CA GLY A 97 1.87 2.37 -18.33
C GLY A 97 2.72 1.91 -19.53
N PRO A 98 2.32 0.87 -20.29
CA PRO A 98 3.13 0.33 -21.40
C PRO A 98 2.99 1.07 -22.75
N LEU A 99 1.93 1.85 -23.00
CA LEU A 99 1.69 2.48 -24.31
C LEU A 99 2.60 3.70 -24.58
N ASN A 100 3.07 4.35 -23.51
CA ASN A 100 3.93 5.54 -23.60
C ASN A 100 5.33 5.20 -24.11
N GLU A 101 5.81 3.99 -23.76
CA GLU A 101 7.16 3.53 -24.10
C GLU A 101 7.27 3.17 -25.59
N GLU A 102 6.23 2.59 -26.17
CA GLU A 102 6.14 2.31 -27.61
C GLU A 102 6.16 3.62 -28.43
N VAL A 103 5.39 4.62 -28.03
CA VAL A 103 5.38 5.92 -28.74
C VAL A 103 6.71 6.66 -28.60
N ALA A 104 7.37 6.55 -27.43
CA ALA A 104 8.68 7.15 -27.20
C ALA A 104 9.80 6.49 -28.04
N THR A 105 9.73 5.18 -28.28
CA THR A 105 10.69 4.49 -29.16
C THR A 105 10.43 4.78 -30.64
N MET A 106 9.17 4.84 -31.07
CA MET A 106 8.80 5.20 -32.45
C MET A 106 9.19 6.64 -32.82
N THR A 107 9.06 7.59 -31.89
CA THR A 107 9.50 8.98 -32.13
C THR A 107 11.03 9.10 -32.17
N ARG A 108 11.76 8.30 -31.38
CA ARG A 108 13.23 8.32 -31.35
C ARG A 108 13.86 7.79 -32.64
N GLY A 109 13.29 6.74 -33.24
CA GLY A 109 13.78 6.18 -34.51
C GLY A 109 13.55 7.07 -35.75
N ARG A 110 12.78 8.16 -35.63
CA ARG A 110 12.52 9.10 -36.74
C ARG A 110 13.61 10.19 -36.89
N TYR A 111 14.52 10.33 -35.92
CA TYR A 111 15.57 11.35 -35.92
C TYR A 111 16.99 10.78 -36.03
N GLU A 112 17.13 9.48 -36.29
CA GLU A 112 18.37 8.81 -36.70
C GLU A 112 18.40 8.64 -38.23
#